data_AF-A0A9K3INN2-F1
#
_entry.id   AF-A0A9K3INN2-F1
#
_cell.length_a   1.000
_cell.length_b   1.000
_cell.length_c   1.000
_cell.angle_alpha   90.00
_cell.angle_beta   90.00
_cell.angle_gamma   90.00
#
_symmetry.space_group_name_H-M   'P 1'
#
loop_
_entity.id
_entity.type
_entity.pdbx_description
1 polymer ?
#
loop_
_entity_poly.entity_id
_entity_poly.type
_entity_poly.pdbx_seq_one_letter_code
_entity_poly.pdbx_strand_id
1 'polypeptide(L)'
;MISVHCQQGLFGKAKELLRKMEEKGCLANSVTYNVIVQEFLKEKAFEEAEILLEEMISRGFSPDSTTFEMLLNQIPSTRQDSPMQTIIQKLTNIK
;
A
#
# COMPACT_ATOMS: atom_id res chain seq x y z
N MET A 1 11.11 21.92 -10.82
CA MET A 1 11.50 20.68 -10.12
C MET A 1 10.95 20.67 -8.68
N ILE A 2 9.62 20.71 -8.50
CA ILE A 2 8.98 20.66 -7.16
C ILE A 2 8.01 19.47 -7.04
N SER A 3 7.55 18.90 -8.16
CA SER A 3 6.60 17.79 -8.18
C SER A 3 7.14 16.45 -7.68
N VAL A 4 8.46 16.23 -7.67
CA VAL A 4 9.06 14.95 -7.23
C VAL A 4 9.19 14.84 -5.70
N HIS A 5 9.27 15.97 -4.98
CA HIS A 5 9.58 15.96 -3.54
C HIS A 5 8.34 15.91 -2.65
N CYS A 6 7.17 16.35 -3.13
CA CYS A 6 5.95 16.34 -2.32
C CYS A 6 5.48 14.90 -2.00
N GLN A 7 5.61 13.97 -2.94
CA GLN A 7 5.19 12.58 -2.76
C GLN A 7 6.21 11.77 -1.92
N GLN A 8 7.52 11.96 -2.19
CA GLN A 8 8.59 11.34 -1.40
C GLN A 8 8.57 11.73 0.09
N GLY A 9 8.11 12.95 0.41
CA GLY A 9 7.98 13.42 1.79
C GLY A 9 6.90 12.70 2.60
N LEU A 10 5.82 12.26 1.95
CA LEU A 10 4.73 11.53 2.62
C LEU A 10 5.08 10.05 2.79
N PHE A 11 5.71 9.44 1.78
CA PHE A 11 6.26 8.10 1.87
C PHE A 11 7.28 7.94 3.00
N GLY A 12 8.25 8.86 3.07
CA GLY A 12 9.25 8.86 4.12
C GLY A 12 8.64 8.95 5.51
N LYS A 13 7.63 9.82 5.69
CA LYS A 13 6.88 9.95 6.95
C LYS A 13 6.09 8.70 7.30
N ALA A 14 5.42 8.06 6.34
CA ALA A 14 4.67 6.83 6.57
C ALA A 14 5.58 5.68 7.01
N LYS A 15 6.72 5.50 6.32
CA LYS A 15 7.74 4.52 6.73
C LYS A 15 8.34 4.83 8.10
N GLU A 16 8.60 6.10 8.38
CA GLU A 16 9.12 6.52 9.68
C GLU A 16 8.11 6.25 10.81
N LEU A 17 6.82 6.50 10.57
CA LEU A 17 5.75 6.20 11.52
C LEU A 17 5.63 4.69 11.78
N LEU A 18 5.65 3.87 10.73
CA LEU A 18 5.65 2.41 10.86
C LEU A 18 6.86 1.94 11.67
N ARG A 19 8.07 2.41 11.33
CA ARG A 19 9.30 2.07 12.06
C ARG A 19 9.25 2.49 13.53
N LYS A 20 8.78 3.70 13.82
CA LYS A 20 8.62 4.21 15.19
C LYS A 20 7.60 3.43 16.01
N MET A 21 6.55 2.89 15.39
CA MET A 21 5.60 2.01 16.06
C MET A 21 6.28 0.70 16.46
N GLU A 22 7.03 0.09 15.54
CA GLU A 22 7.77 -1.15 15.79
C GLU A 22 8.87 -0.98 16.85
N GLU A 23 9.64 0.11 16.78
CA GLU A 23 10.68 0.47 17.77
C GLU A 23 10.10 0.59 19.19
N LYS A 24 8.81 0.95 19.32
CA LYS A 24 8.09 1.05 20.59
C LYS A 24 7.41 -0.25 21.02
N GLY A 25 7.62 -1.35 20.30
CA GLY A 25 6.96 -2.63 20.55
C GLY A 25 5.48 -2.67 20.14
N CYS A 26 4.97 -1.61 19.50
CA CYS A 26 3.65 -1.59 18.90
C CYS A 26 3.78 -2.10 17.46
N LEU A 27 3.60 -3.40 17.26
CA LEU A 27 3.64 -3.99 15.92
C LEU A 27 2.58 -3.32 15.04
N ALA A 28 3.00 -2.74 13.92
CA ALA A 28 2.09 -2.38 12.86
C ALA A 28 1.29 -3.63 12.49
N ASN A 29 -0.03 -3.55 12.60
CA ASN A 29 -0.93 -4.65 12.30
C ASN A 29 -1.62 -4.41 10.96
N SER A 30 -2.46 -5.35 10.53
CA SER A 30 -3.21 -5.23 9.27
C SER A 30 -3.98 -3.92 9.14
N VAL A 31 -4.52 -3.39 10.24
CA VAL A 31 -5.26 -2.12 10.27
C VAL A 31 -4.35 -0.95 9.92
N THR A 32 -3.14 -0.88 10.50
CA THR A 32 -2.18 0.19 10.21
C THR A 32 -1.77 0.21 8.73
N TYR A 33 -1.47 -0.96 8.15
CA TYR A 33 -1.15 -1.06 6.72
C TYR A 33 -2.33 -0.64 5.85
N ASN A 34 -3.54 -1.13 6.13
CA ASN A 34 -4.73 -0.77 5.37
C ASN A 34 -4.97 0.74 5.35
N VAL A 35 -4.89 1.42 6.50
CA VAL A 35 -5.09 2.87 6.58
C VAL A 35 -4.08 3.63 5.71
N ILE A 36 -2.80 3.28 5.79
CA ILE A 36 -1.75 4.00 5.05
C ILE A 36 -1.85 3.70 3.54
N VAL A 37 -2.08 2.45 3.16
CA VAL A 37 -2.27 2.06 1.76
C VAL A 37 -3.49 2.78 1.17
N GLN A 38 -4.61 2.82 1.87
CA GLN A 38 -5.81 3.54 1.43
C GLN A 38 -5.52 5.03 1.22
N GLU A 39 -4.72 5.67 2.08
CA GLU A 39 -4.36 7.07 1.90
C GLU A 39 -3.49 7.29 0.66
N PHE A 40 -2.50 6.44 0.43
CA PHE A 40 -1.69 6.51 -0.79
C PHE A 40 -2.50 6.28 -2.06
N LEU A 41 -3.47 5.36 -2.03
CA LEU A 41 -4.42 5.18 -3.12
C LEU A 41 -5.23 6.49 -3.36
N LYS A 42 -5.79 7.13 -2.33
CA LYS A 42 -6.51 8.42 -2.49
C LYS A 42 -5.63 9.51 -3.12
N GLU A 43 -4.36 9.56 -2.76
CA GLU A 43 -3.40 10.53 -3.30
C GLU A 43 -2.82 10.13 -4.67
N LYS A 44 -3.23 8.96 -5.22
CA LYS A 44 -2.68 8.38 -6.46
C LYS A 44 -1.16 8.11 -6.40
N ALA A 45 -0.65 7.93 -5.19
CA ALA A 45 0.73 7.55 -4.87
C ALA A 45 0.86 6.01 -5.01
N PHE A 46 0.72 5.51 -6.24
CA PHE A 46 0.59 4.07 -6.49
C PHE A 46 1.89 3.29 -6.21
N GLU A 47 3.05 3.89 -6.43
CA GLU A 47 4.35 3.25 -6.17
C GLU A 47 4.56 3.03 -4.66
N GLU A 48 4.19 4.03 -3.86
CA GLU A 48 4.20 3.96 -2.40
C GLU A 48 3.22 2.91 -1.86
N ALA A 49 2.01 2.87 -2.43
CA ALA A 49 1.00 1.88 -2.09
C ALA A 49 1.47 0.45 -2.45
N GLU A 50 2.14 0.25 -3.59
CA GLU A 50 2.74 -1.03 -3.99
C GLU A 50 3.74 -1.53 -2.95
N ILE A 51 4.70 -0.68 -2.56
CA ILE A 51 5.75 -1.06 -1.61
C ILE A 51 5.14 -1.49 -0.27
N LEU A 52 4.14 -0.76 0.24
CA LEU A 52 3.49 -1.12 1.50
C LEU A 52 2.61 -2.35 1.40
N LEU A 53 1.97 -2.60 0.26
CA LEU A 53 1.20 -3.83 0.02
C LEU A 53 2.11 -5.05 -0.01
N GLU A 54 3.27 -4.97 -0.66
CA GLU A 54 4.27 -6.05 -0.66
C GLU A 54 4.79 -6.32 0.75
N GLU A 55 5.10 -5.26 1.50
CA GLU A 55 5.54 -5.37 2.89
C GLU A 55 4.45 -6.03 3.76
N MET A 56 3.20 -5.58 3.65
CA MET A 56 2.04 -6.15 4.34
C MET A 56 1.91 -7.66 4.08
N ILE A 57 1.98 -8.08 2.82
CA ILE A 57 1.89 -9.49 2.42
C ILE A 57 3.08 -10.29 2.92
N SER A 58 4.30 -9.74 2.83
CA SER A 58 5.52 -10.42 3.31
C SER A 58 5.49 -10.71 4.82
N ARG A 59 4.73 -9.88 5.57
CA ARG A 59 4.49 -10.04 7.01
C ARG A 59 3.29 -10.94 7.32
N GLY A 60 2.65 -11.51 6.33
CA GLY A 60 1.50 -12.41 6.48
C GLY A 60 0.16 -11.70 6.70
N PHE A 61 0.07 -10.40 6.41
CA PHE A 61 -1.18 -9.65 6.45
C PHE A 61 -1.81 -9.54 5.06
N SER A 62 -3.14 -9.43 5.02
CA SER A 62 -3.89 -9.27 3.78
C SER A 62 -4.68 -7.96 3.80
N PRO A 63 -4.78 -7.26 2.65
CA PRO A 63 -5.63 -6.08 2.53
C PRO A 63 -7.07 -6.39 2.96
N ASP A 64 -7.72 -5.43 3.62
CA ASP A 64 -9.15 -5.57 3.92
C ASP A 64 -10.01 -5.31 2.66
N SER A 65 -11.31 -5.61 2.75
CA SER A 65 -12.24 -5.46 1.64
C SER A 65 -12.29 -4.03 1.09
N THR A 66 -12.13 -3.01 1.94
CA THR A 66 -12.15 -1.60 1.53
C THR A 66 -10.89 -1.24 0.75
N THR A 67 -9.72 -1.62 1.26
CA THR A 67 -8.45 -1.45 0.55
C THR A 67 -8.49 -2.17 -0.79
N PHE A 68 -9.04 -3.39 -0.81
CA PHE A 68 -9.18 -4.19 -2.02
C PHE A 68 -10.12 -3.57 -3.06
N GLU A 69 -11.27 -3.05 -2.64
CA GLU A 69 -12.19 -2.33 -3.52
C GLU A 69 -11.55 -1.06 -4.10
N MET A 70 -10.79 -0.31 -3.29
CA MET A 70 -10.05 0.86 -3.76
C MET A 70 -9.00 0.49 -4.81
N LEU A 71 -8.28 -0.60 -4.60
CA LEU A 71 -7.31 -1.12 -5.57
C LEU A 71 -7.96 -1.46 -6.92
N LEU A 72 -9.12 -2.12 -6.90
CA LEU A 72 -9.87 -2.46 -8.12
C LEU A 72 -10.40 -1.21 -8.83
N ASN A 73 -10.95 -0.25 -8.08
CA ASN A 73 -11.54 0.95 -8.65
C ASN A 73 -10.50 1.92 -9.22
N GLN A 74 -9.31 1.98 -8.62
CA GLN A 74 -8.29 2.96 -9.00
C GLN A 74 -7.26 2.44 -10.00
N ILE A 75 -7.18 1.13 -10.24
CA ILE A 75 -6.36 0.55 -11.29
C ILE A 75 -7.29 0.08 -12.43
N PRO A 76 -7.76 1.00 -13.31
CA PRO A 76 -8.65 0.63 -14.38
C PRO A 76 -7.83 -0.02 -15.51
N SER A 77 -7.53 -1.31 -15.45
CA SER A 77 -6.99 -2.10 -16.57
C SER A 77 -5.74 -1.55 -17.29
N THR A 78 -5.06 -0.52 -16.76
CA THR A 78 -4.23 0.42 -17.54
C THR A 78 -2.73 0.20 -17.40
N ARG A 79 -2.31 -0.87 -16.71
CA ARG A 79 -0.90 -1.22 -16.62
C ARG A 79 -0.77 -2.72 -16.38
N GLN A 80 -0.92 -3.47 -17.47
CA GLN A 80 -0.86 -4.94 -17.48
C GLN A 80 0.47 -5.49 -16.89
N ASP A 81 1.47 -4.61 -16.71
CA ASP A 81 2.80 -4.89 -16.16
C ASP A 81 3.09 -4.24 -14.79
N SER A 82 2.07 -3.82 -14.02
CA SER A 82 2.27 -3.29 -12.65
C SER A 82 2.38 -4.43 -11.62
N PRO A 83 3.35 -4.36 -10.68
CA PRO A 83 3.41 -5.26 -9.53
C PRO A 83 2.09 -5.31 -8.73
N MET A 84 1.40 -4.17 -8.58
CA MET A 84 0.09 -4.10 -7.91
C MET A 84 -0.95 -5.00 -8.59
N GLN A 85 -1.01 -5.04 -9.92
CA GLN A 85 -1.94 -5.91 -10.64
C GLN A 85 -1.64 -7.39 -10.41
N THR A 86 -0.34 -7.76 -10.36
CA THR A 86 0.06 -9.13 -10.03
C THR A 86 -0.39 -9.52 -8.62
N ILE A 87 -0.29 -8.59 -7.67
CA ILE A 87 -0.78 -8.79 -6.29
C ILE A 87 -2.29 -8.98 -6.28
N ILE A 88 -3.06 -8.12 -6.96
CA ILE A 88 -4.52 -8.24 -7.04
C ILE A 88 -4.93 -9.56 -7.71
N GLN A 89 -4.24 -9.99 -8.77
CA GLN A 89 -4.49 -11.27 -9.42
C GLN A 89 -4.19 -12.45 -8.49
N LYS A 90 -3.07 -12.42 -7.75
CA LYS A 90 -2.76 -13.44 -6.74
C LYS A 90 -3.83 -13.52 -5.65
N LEU A 91 -4.40 -12.38 -5.25
CA LEU A 91 -5.47 -12.32 -4.24
C LEU A 91 -6.84 -12.77 -4.81
N THR A 92 -7.12 -12.55 -6.10
CA THR A 92 -8.39 -12.97 -6.75
C THR A 92 -8.38 -14.42 -7.27
N ASN A 93 -7.23 -15.00 -7.59
CA ASN A 93 -7.10 -16.37 -8.12
C ASN A 93 -7.04 -17.47 -7.05
N ILE A 94 -7.15 -17.13 -5.76
CA ILE A 94 -7.37 -18.13 -4.70
C ILE A 94 -8.85 -18.52 -4.77
N LYS A 95 -9.17 -19.48 -5.64
CA LYS A 95 -10.46 -20.17 -5.72
C LYS A 95 -10.30 -21.62 -5.32
#